data_AF-A0A836QM13-F1
#
_entry.id   AF-A0A836QM13-F1
#
_cell.length_a   1.000
_cell.length_b   1.000
_cell.length_c   1.000
_cell.angle_alpha   90.00
_cell.angle_beta   90.00
_cell.angle_gamma   90.00
#
_symmetry.space_group_name_H-M   'P 1'
#
loop_
_entity.id
_entity.type
_entity.pdbx_description
1 polymer ?
#
loop_
_entity_poly.entity_id
_entity_poly.type
_entity_poly.pdbx_seq_one_letter_code
_entity_poly.pdbx_strand_id
1 'polypeptide(L)'
;EMPLVLAGLIFSSMQVTGMTTRIFLGWISDHFISAIRLLGIIGLLIAITLMALAFIKPTWSITTIFVFAGLTGIFVTGWSGVYLAEIARVVTPEHVAIATGGTVFFSFFGAAIGPSIFSLIVAATNNYTPAFIAIGTAAGLVGVLVLRCQRHTTIYTDHNQHFGN
;
A
#
# COMPACT_ATOMS: atom_id res chain seq x y z
N GLU A 1 -0.79 -17.25 -26.57
CA GLU A 1 0.28 -17.29 -25.53
C GLU A 1 0.90 -15.91 -25.35
N MET A 2 1.17 -15.45 -24.11
CA MET A 2 1.99 -14.25 -23.87
C MET A 2 3.48 -14.63 -23.89
N PRO A 3 4.31 -14.00 -24.72
CA PRO A 3 5.76 -14.23 -24.70
C PRO A 3 6.35 -13.90 -23.32
N LEU A 4 7.28 -14.72 -22.83
CA LEU A 4 7.97 -14.51 -21.55
C LEU A 4 8.61 -13.12 -21.46
N VAL A 5 9.15 -12.64 -22.57
CA VAL A 5 9.74 -11.31 -22.70
C VAL A 5 8.73 -10.20 -22.40
N LEU A 6 7.49 -10.33 -22.89
CA LEU A 6 6.45 -9.33 -22.67
C LEU A 6 6.00 -9.31 -21.20
N ALA A 7 5.85 -10.48 -20.56
CA ALA A 7 5.57 -10.57 -19.14
C ALA A 7 6.70 -9.94 -18.29
N GLY A 8 7.95 -10.16 -18.69
CA GLY A 8 9.12 -9.52 -18.09
C GLY A 8 9.06 -7.99 -18.19
N LEU A 9 8.74 -7.45 -19.38
CA LEU A 9 8.61 -6.00 -19.58
C LEU A 9 7.50 -5.37 -18.72
N ILE A 10 6.36 -6.05 -18.60
CA ILE A 10 5.26 -5.61 -17.74
C ILE A 10 5.73 -5.55 -16.29
N PHE A 11 6.41 -6.59 -15.80
CA PHE A 11 6.95 -6.62 -14.45
C PHE A 11 8.03 -5.55 -14.22
N SER A 12 8.95 -5.35 -15.17
CA SER A 12 9.96 -4.28 -15.09
C SER A 12 9.31 -2.89 -15.01
N SER A 13 8.26 -2.64 -15.79
CA SER A 13 7.53 -1.36 -15.75
C SER A 13 6.87 -1.10 -14.38
N MET A 14 6.30 -2.14 -13.77
CA MET A 14 5.76 -2.09 -12.41
C MET A 14 6.85 -1.74 -11.38
N GLN A 15 8.04 -2.33 -11.50
CA GLN A 15 9.14 -2.07 -10.57
C GLN A 15 9.70 -0.65 -10.71
N VAL A 16 9.87 -0.17 -11.95
CA VAL A 16 10.35 1.20 -12.22
C VAL A 16 9.38 2.23 -11.66
N THR A 17 8.09 2.08 -11.98
CA THR A 17 7.05 2.99 -11.46
C THR A 17 7.00 2.96 -9.93
N GLY A 18 7.18 1.80 -9.30
CA GLY A 18 7.28 1.68 -7.85
C GLY A 18 8.47 2.42 -7.25
N MET A 19 9.65 2.33 -7.85
CA MET A 19 10.83 3.06 -7.38
C MET A 19 10.64 4.58 -7.48
N THR A 20 10.17 5.07 -8.64
CA THR A 20 9.92 6.50 -8.84
C THR A 20 8.87 7.03 -7.88
N THR A 21 7.84 6.24 -7.61
CA THR A 21 6.73 6.65 -6.74
C THR A 21 7.15 6.78 -5.28
N ARG A 22 8.10 5.97 -4.79
CA ARG A 22 8.60 6.10 -3.41
C ARG A 22 9.20 7.48 -3.13
N ILE A 23 9.97 8.01 -4.09
CA ILE A 23 10.60 9.32 -3.99
C ILE A 23 9.53 10.41 -4.07
N PHE A 24 8.61 10.28 -5.03
CA PHE A 24 7.55 11.25 -5.26
C PHE A 24 6.57 11.35 -4.09
N LEU A 25 6.13 10.22 -3.53
CA LEU A 25 5.23 10.19 -2.38
C LEU A 25 5.92 10.69 -1.11
N GLY A 26 7.23 10.42 -0.94
CA GLY A 26 8.02 11.00 0.15
C GLY A 26 8.05 12.52 0.08
N TRP A 27 8.27 13.08 -1.12
CA TRP A 27 8.20 14.53 -1.32
C TRP A 27 6.79 15.10 -1.06
N ILE A 28 5.73 14.40 -1.51
CA ILE A 28 4.35 14.80 -1.22
C ILE A 28 4.05 14.78 0.28
N SER A 29 4.50 13.75 1.01
CA SER A 29 4.27 13.65 2.45
C SER A 29 4.99 14.72 3.25
N ASP A 30 6.04 15.31 2.67
CA ASP A 30 6.86 16.31 3.35
C ASP A 30 6.34 17.74 3.10
N HIS A 31 5.65 17.99 1.99
CA HIS A 31 5.21 19.34 1.61
C HIS A 31 3.71 19.57 1.59
N PHE A 32 2.88 18.56 1.33
CA PHE A 32 1.46 18.78 1.00
C PHE A 32 0.47 18.07 1.93
N ILE A 33 0.78 16.86 2.39
CA ILE A 33 -0.18 16.00 3.11
C ILE A 33 0.55 15.27 4.23
N SER A 34 -0.06 15.12 5.42
CA SER A 34 0.54 14.31 6.48
C SER A 34 0.77 12.87 6.04
N ALA A 35 1.92 12.28 6.41
CA ALA A 35 2.31 10.95 5.96
C ALA A 35 1.26 9.87 6.30
N ILE A 36 0.67 9.93 7.51
CA ILE A 36 -0.40 8.99 7.90
C ILE A 36 -1.65 9.17 7.02
N ARG A 37 -1.97 10.37 6.55
CA ARG A 37 -3.13 10.62 5.66
C ARG A 37 -2.87 10.08 4.27
N LEU A 38 -1.64 10.28 3.79
CA LEU A 38 -1.18 9.74 2.53
C LEU A 38 -1.23 8.19 2.54
N LEU A 39 -0.77 7.55 3.63
CA LEU A 39 -0.85 6.10 3.79
C LEU A 39 -2.29 5.57 3.77
N GLY A 40 -3.21 6.27 4.43
CA GLY A 40 -4.64 5.94 4.40
C GLY A 40 -5.24 6.03 2.98
N ILE A 41 -4.90 7.09 2.23
CA ILE A 41 -5.32 7.26 0.82
C ILE A 41 -4.73 6.15 -0.05
N ILE A 42 -3.45 5.82 0.11
CA ILE A 42 -2.79 4.74 -0.65
C ILE A 42 -3.49 3.40 -0.38
N GLY A 43 -3.88 3.10 0.87
CA GLY A 43 -4.64 1.90 1.20
C GLY A 43 -5.97 1.79 0.42
N LEU A 44 -6.68 2.90 0.24
CA LEU A 44 -7.89 2.96 -0.59
C LEU A 44 -7.59 2.76 -2.08
N LEU A 45 -6.51 3.38 -2.59
CA LEU A 45 -6.10 3.22 -3.99
C LEU A 45 -5.65 1.80 -4.30
N ILE A 46 -4.96 1.13 -3.36
CA ILE A 46 -4.64 -0.29 -3.45
C ILE A 46 -5.93 -1.10 -3.53
N ALA A 47 -6.91 -0.83 -2.66
CA ALA A 47 -8.20 -1.54 -2.68
C ALA A 47 -8.91 -1.41 -4.03
N ILE A 48 -9.00 -0.19 -4.58
CA ILE A 48 -9.60 0.07 -5.90
C ILE A 48 -8.84 -0.68 -7.00
N THR A 49 -7.51 -0.65 -6.97
CA THR A 49 -6.67 -1.32 -7.97
C THR A 49 -6.85 -2.84 -7.93
N LEU A 50 -6.89 -3.43 -6.73
CA LEU A 50 -7.12 -4.87 -6.55
C LEU A 50 -8.54 -5.28 -6.92
N MET A 51 -9.55 -4.47 -6.58
CA MET A 51 -10.93 -4.72 -7.01
C MET A 51 -11.05 -4.69 -8.53
N ALA A 52 -10.39 -3.73 -9.20
CA ALA A 52 -10.39 -3.66 -10.65
C ALA A 52 -9.67 -4.88 -11.28
N LEU A 53 -8.56 -5.34 -10.68
CA LEU A 53 -7.88 -6.59 -11.07
C LEU A 53 -8.74 -7.83 -10.84
N ALA A 54 -9.68 -7.82 -9.88
CA ALA A 54 -10.60 -8.93 -9.66
C ALA A 54 -11.51 -9.21 -10.88
N PHE A 55 -11.70 -8.20 -11.75
CA PHE A 55 -12.47 -8.30 -12.99
C PHE A 55 -11.58 -8.46 -14.24
N ILE A 56 -10.30 -8.79 -14.05
CA ILE A 56 -9.41 -9.05 -15.17
C ILE A 56 -9.94 -10.21 -16.01
N LYS A 57 -10.05 -9.99 -17.33
CA LYS A 57 -10.49 -11.00 -18.29
C LYS A 57 -9.38 -11.29 -19.27
N PRO A 58 -9.30 -12.52 -19.83
CA PRO A 58 -8.34 -12.85 -20.89
C PRO A 58 -8.45 -11.96 -22.14
N THR A 59 -9.58 -11.26 -22.32
CA THR A 59 -9.84 -10.35 -23.45
C THR A 59 -9.25 -8.95 -23.26
N TRP A 60 -8.57 -8.67 -22.14
CA TRP A 60 -7.98 -7.36 -21.91
C TRP A 60 -6.82 -7.10 -22.86
N SER A 61 -6.76 -5.87 -23.39
CA SER A 61 -5.64 -5.43 -24.23
C SER A 61 -4.35 -5.42 -23.41
N ILE A 62 -3.23 -5.73 -24.06
CA ILE A 62 -1.89 -5.63 -23.48
C ILE A 62 -1.64 -4.24 -22.87
N THR A 63 -2.13 -3.19 -23.51
CA THR A 63 -2.04 -1.81 -22.99
C THR A 63 -2.71 -1.67 -21.62
N THR A 64 -3.89 -2.28 -21.45
CA THR A 64 -4.61 -2.25 -20.17
C THR A 64 -3.80 -2.97 -19.09
N ILE A 65 -3.18 -4.11 -19.42
CA ILE A 65 -2.32 -4.84 -18.48
C ILE A 65 -1.12 -3.99 -18.06
N PHE A 66 -0.48 -3.27 -18.99
CA PHE A 66 0.60 -2.33 -18.66
C PHE A 66 0.15 -1.19 -17.75
N VAL A 67 -1.03 -0.61 -18.00
CA VAL A 67 -1.58 0.44 -17.14
C VAL A 67 -1.79 -0.09 -15.73
N PHE A 68 -2.43 -1.24 -15.58
CA PHE A 68 -2.65 -1.84 -14.26
C PHE A 68 -1.34 -2.22 -13.57
N ALA A 69 -0.35 -2.74 -14.29
CA ALA A 69 0.98 -3.02 -13.76
C ALA A 69 1.69 -1.75 -13.27
N GLY A 70 1.55 -0.64 -14.00
CA GLY A 70 2.02 0.67 -13.56
C GLY A 70 1.30 1.15 -12.31
N LEU A 71 -0.04 1.06 -12.26
CA LEU A 71 -0.84 1.45 -11.09
C LEU A 71 -0.50 0.61 -9.87
N THR A 72 -0.30 -0.71 -10.02
CA THR A 72 0.17 -1.55 -8.92
C THR A 72 1.56 -1.15 -8.48
N GLY A 73 2.46 -0.81 -9.41
CA GLY A 73 3.78 -0.27 -9.10
C GLY A 73 3.70 0.99 -8.24
N ILE A 74 2.89 1.97 -8.66
CA ILE A 74 2.70 3.24 -7.97
C ILE A 74 2.12 3.02 -6.57
N PHE A 75 0.99 2.33 -6.44
CA PHE A 75 0.26 2.28 -5.18
C PHE A 75 0.72 1.15 -4.25
N VAL A 76 0.96 -0.05 -4.78
CA VAL A 76 1.27 -1.24 -3.97
C VAL A 76 2.74 -1.25 -3.55
N THR A 77 3.63 -0.62 -4.30
CA THR A 77 5.07 -0.63 -4.01
C THR A 77 5.59 0.68 -3.44
N GLY A 78 4.85 1.78 -3.62
CA GLY A 78 5.26 3.15 -3.28
C GLY A 78 5.20 3.55 -1.80
N TRP A 79 4.45 2.81 -0.97
CA TRP A 79 4.15 3.21 0.42
C TRP A 79 5.31 3.04 1.42
N SER A 80 6.28 2.18 1.13
CA SER A 80 7.30 1.78 2.12
C SER A 80 8.21 2.93 2.57
N GLY A 81 8.49 3.90 1.70
CA GLY A 81 9.33 5.06 2.02
C GLY A 81 8.64 6.03 3.00
N VAL A 82 7.39 6.39 2.69
CA VAL A 82 6.55 7.27 3.55
C VAL A 82 6.30 6.61 4.89
N TYR A 83 6.04 5.30 4.90
CA TYR A 83 5.79 4.54 6.12
C TYR A 83 6.98 4.57 7.08
N LEU A 84 8.18 4.24 6.62
CA LEU A 84 9.37 4.24 7.47
C LEU A 84 9.77 5.66 7.92
N ALA A 85 9.63 6.65 7.04
CA ALA A 85 9.90 8.05 7.38
C ALA A 85 8.99 8.53 8.53
N GLU A 86 7.71 8.18 8.50
CA GLU A 86 6.77 8.58 9.56
C GLU A 86 7.07 7.87 10.90
N ILE A 87 7.42 6.59 10.87
CA ILE A 87 7.82 5.86 12.08
C ILE A 87 9.05 6.51 12.72
N ALA A 88 10.04 6.89 11.92
CA ALA A 88 11.23 7.59 12.41
C ALA A 88 10.91 8.99 12.98
N ARG A 89 9.87 9.67 12.49
CA ARG A 89 9.44 10.99 12.98
C ARG A 89 8.69 10.94 14.31
N VAL A 90 7.84 9.91 14.49
CA VAL A 90 6.98 9.80 15.68
C VAL A 90 7.72 9.24 16.90
N VAL A 91 8.78 8.47 16.68
CA VAL A 91 9.48 7.73 17.74
C VAL A 91 10.71 8.49 18.23
N THR A 92 10.94 8.52 19.55
CA THR A 92 12.14 9.10 20.15
C THR A 92 13.42 8.42 19.61
N PRO A 93 14.55 9.12 19.43
CA PRO A 93 15.77 8.57 18.83
C PRO A 93 16.22 7.22 19.40
N GLU A 94 16.09 7.04 20.72
CA GLU A 94 16.46 5.82 21.45
C GLU A 94 15.65 4.58 21.03
N HIS A 95 14.41 4.78 20.58
CA HIS A 95 13.46 3.71 20.26
C HIS A 95 13.27 3.51 18.74
N VAL A 96 13.87 4.35 17.89
CA VAL A 96 13.69 4.31 16.42
C VAL A 96 14.07 2.94 15.85
N ALA A 97 15.17 2.34 16.31
CA ALA A 97 15.62 1.04 15.84
C ALA A 97 14.61 -0.09 16.17
N ILE A 98 14.06 -0.10 17.39
CA ILE A 98 13.10 -1.11 17.85
C ILE A 98 11.76 -0.93 17.12
N ALA A 99 11.27 0.30 16.99
CA ALA A 99 10.01 0.59 16.28
C ALA A 99 10.11 0.27 14.78
N THR A 100 11.24 0.60 14.15
CA THR A 100 11.52 0.24 12.75
C THR A 100 11.60 -1.28 12.59
N GLY A 101 12.32 -1.99 13.47
CA GLY A 101 12.39 -3.45 13.45
C GLY A 101 11.02 -4.11 13.58
N GLY A 102 10.19 -3.64 14.51
CA GLY A 102 8.83 -4.16 14.72
C GLY A 102 7.93 -3.94 13.50
N THR A 103 7.95 -2.75 12.92
CA THR A 103 7.13 -2.42 11.73
C THR A 103 7.56 -3.20 10.49
N VAL A 104 8.87 -3.36 10.29
CA VAL A 104 9.45 -4.17 9.22
C VAL A 104 9.12 -5.66 9.41
N PHE A 105 9.18 -6.18 10.65
CA PHE A 105 8.79 -7.55 10.97
C PHE A 105 7.35 -7.84 10.52
N PHE A 106 6.38 -7.01 10.92
CA PHE A 106 4.99 -7.21 10.51
C PHE A 106 4.80 -7.07 8.99
N SER A 107 5.55 -6.18 8.34
CA SER A 107 5.49 -5.99 6.88
C SER A 107 5.97 -7.25 6.15
N PHE A 108 7.10 -7.83 6.56
CA PHE A 108 7.61 -9.07 5.95
C PHE A 108 6.79 -10.30 6.33
N PHE A 109 6.26 -10.35 7.55
CA PHE A 109 5.34 -11.41 7.98
C PHE A 109 4.09 -11.43 7.09
N GLY A 110 3.50 -10.26 6.83
CA GLY A 110 2.41 -10.11 5.86
C GLY A 110 2.81 -10.52 4.45
N ALA A 111 4.01 -10.14 3.98
CA ALA A 111 4.51 -10.55 2.67
C ALA A 111 4.75 -12.06 2.55
N ALA A 112 5.09 -12.75 3.65
CA ALA A 112 5.29 -14.19 3.68
C ALA A 112 3.94 -14.95 3.72
N ILE A 113 2.96 -14.47 4.47
CA ILE A 113 1.68 -15.16 4.67
C ILE A 113 0.65 -14.79 3.59
N GLY A 114 0.71 -13.56 3.07
CA GLY A 114 -0.24 -13.03 2.09
C GLY A 114 -0.41 -13.93 0.85
N PRO A 115 0.67 -14.36 0.18
CA PRO A 115 0.58 -15.28 -0.95
C PRO A 115 -0.05 -16.62 -0.60
N SER A 116 0.20 -17.14 0.61
CA SER A 116 -0.38 -18.40 1.09
C SER A 116 -1.89 -18.28 1.30
N ILE A 117 -2.35 -17.20 1.94
CA ILE A 117 -3.79 -16.92 2.09
C ILE A 117 -4.44 -16.73 0.72
N PHE A 118 -3.81 -15.95 -0.18
CA PHE A 118 -4.30 -15.75 -1.54
C PHE A 118 -4.45 -17.09 -2.27
N SER A 119 -3.41 -17.92 -2.25
CA SER A 119 -3.38 -19.23 -2.89
C SER A 119 -4.46 -20.16 -2.33
N LEU A 120 -4.67 -20.18 -1.00
CA LEU A 120 -5.72 -20.96 -0.36
C LEU A 120 -7.13 -20.55 -0.83
N ILE A 121 -7.39 -19.24 -0.96
CA ILE A 121 -8.68 -18.76 -1.46
C ILE A 121 -8.87 -19.19 -2.92
N VAL A 122 -7.83 -19.05 -3.75
CA VAL A 122 -7.89 -19.49 -5.16
C VAL A 122 -8.11 -21.00 -5.25
N ALA A 123 -7.41 -21.79 -4.45
CA ALA A 123 -7.55 -23.25 -4.42
C ALA A 123 -8.96 -23.69 -3.97
N ALA A 124 -9.56 -22.99 -3.00
CA ALA A 124 -10.90 -23.29 -2.51
C ALA A 124 -12.01 -22.86 -3.48
N THR A 125 -11.81 -21.80 -4.25
CA THR A 125 -12.85 -21.20 -5.11
C THR A 125 -12.66 -21.48 -6.60
N ASN A 126 -11.50 -22.01 -7.00
CA ASN A 126 -11.04 -22.11 -8.39
C ASN A 126 -11.13 -20.77 -9.15
N ASN A 127 -11.03 -19.64 -8.44
CA ASN A 127 -11.21 -18.32 -9.02
C ASN A 127 -10.31 -17.29 -8.34
N TYR A 128 -9.69 -16.41 -9.13
CA TYR A 128 -8.85 -15.33 -8.65
C TYR A 128 -9.65 -14.13 -8.12
N THR A 129 -10.86 -13.90 -8.65
CA THR A 129 -11.75 -12.80 -8.25
C THR A 129 -11.98 -12.72 -6.72
N PRO A 130 -12.42 -13.78 -6.02
CA PRO A 130 -12.63 -13.71 -4.57
C PRO A 130 -11.35 -13.45 -3.78
N ALA A 131 -10.19 -13.92 -4.25
CA ALA A 131 -8.91 -13.66 -3.61
C ALA A 131 -8.50 -12.18 -3.73
N PHE A 132 -8.66 -11.58 -4.92
CA PHE A 132 -8.42 -10.16 -5.14
C PHE A 132 -9.40 -9.27 -4.35
N ILE A 133 -10.68 -9.64 -4.26
CA ILE A 133 -11.67 -8.92 -3.46
C ILE A 133 -11.33 -9.02 -1.97
N ALA A 134 -10.97 -10.20 -1.46
CA ALA A 134 -10.62 -10.38 -0.04
C ALA A 134 -9.41 -9.53 0.37
N ILE A 135 -8.34 -9.54 -0.42
CA ILE A 135 -7.16 -8.70 -0.12
C ILE A 135 -7.46 -7.22 -0.33
N GLY A 136 -8.17 -6.86 -1.41
CA GLY A 136 -8.56 -5.48 -1.70
C GLY A 136 -9.43 -4.88 -0.59
N THR A 137 -10.41 -5.63 -0.09
CA THR A 137 -11.26 -5.20 1.03
C THR A 137 -10.47 -5.05 2.32
N ALA A 138 -9.57 -5.98 2.64
CA ALA A 138 -8.70 -5.86 3.82
C ALA A 138 -7.83 -4.60 3.76
N ALA A 139 -7.18 -4.33 2.62
CA ALA A 139 -6.38 -3.13 2.40
C ALA A 139 -7.23 -1.84 2.51
N GLY A 140 -8.43 -1.85 1.95
CA GLY A 140 -9.37 -0.73 2.01
C GLY A 140 -9.85 -0.46 3.43
N LEU A 141 -10.18 -1.51 4.20
CA LEU A 141 -10.56 -1.39 5.60
C LEU A 141 -9.44 -0.77 6.43
N VAL A 142 -8.20 -1.24 6.27
CA VAL A 142 -7.03 -0.65 6.94
C VAL A 142 -6.87 0.83 6.54
N GLY A 143 -6.99 1.16 5.24
CA GLY A 143 -6.94 2.54 4.76
C GLY A 143 -8.00 3.44 5.41
N VAL A 144 -9.25 2.98 5.52
CA VAL A 144 -10.34 3.69 6.21
C VAL A 144 -10.04 3.85 7.70
N LEU A 145 -9.56 2.80 8.37
CA LEU A 145 -9.23 2.84 9.79
C LEU A 145 -8.12 3.85 10.08
N VAL A 146 -7.07 3.87 9.26
CA VAL A 146 -5.97 4.84 9.37
C VAL A 146 -6.49 6.28 9.22
N LEU A 147 -7.33 6.55 8.21
CA LEU A 147 -7.93 7.88 8.01
C LEU A 147 -8.87 8.29 9.15
N ARG A 148 -9.57 7.34 9.77
CA ARG A 148 -10.44 7.59 10.93
C ARG A 148 -9.63 7.87 12.19
N CYS A 149 -8.60 7.08 12.47
CA CYS A 149 -7.75 7.26 13.66
C CYS A 149 -6.98 8.58 13.61
N GLN A 150 -6.50 9.03 12.44
CA GLN A 150 -5.87 10.34 12.32
C GLN A 150 -6.75 11.50 12.77
N ARG A 151 -8.04 11.47 12.41
CA ARG A 151 -8.98 12.53 12.79
C ARG A 151 -9.06 12.71 14.30
N HIS A 152 -8.88 11.63 15.07
CA HIS A 152 -8.88 11.69 16.53
C HIS A 152 -7.58 12.21 17.13
N THR A 153 -6.43 11.88 16.55
CA THR A 153 -5.12 12.34 17.07
C THR A 153 -4.94 13.85 16.92
N THR A 154 -5.40 14.45 15.82
CA THR A 154 -5.32 15.91 15.61
C THR A 154 -6.14 16.70 16.64
N ILE A 155 -7.26 16.15 17.12
CA ILE A 155 -8.12 16.83 18.11
C ILE A 155 -7.48 16.86 19.50
N TYR A 156 -6.68 15.85 19.85
CA TYR A 156 -6.03 15.76 21.18
C TYR A 156 -4.81 16.68 21.32
N THR A 157 -4.10 16.96 20.22
CA THR A 157 -2.94 17.86 20.23
C THR A 157 -3.34 19.33 20.38
N ASP A 158 -4.49 19.70 19.81
CA ASP A 158 -5.04 21.07 19.87
C ASP A 158 -5.53 21.41 21.29
N HIS A 159 -6.16 20.46 21.99
CA HIS A 159 -6.70 20.70 23.33
C HIS A 159 -5.60 20.86 24.40
N ASN A 160 -4.44 20.22 24.23
CA ASN A 160 -3.33 20.33 25.20
C ASN A 160 -2.45 21.58 25.01
N GLN A 161 -2.54 22.30 23.88
CA GLN A 161 -1.80 23.56 23.71
C GLN A 161 -2.46 24.75 24.38
N HIS A 162 -3.77 24.68 24.70
CA HIS A 162 -4.51 25.79 25.31
C HIS A 162 -4.47 25.84 26.84
N PHE A 163 -4.00 24.79 27.53
CA PHE A 163 -3.92 24.75 29.00
C PHE A 163 -2.49 24.79 29.56
N GLY A 164 -1.50 24.99 28.68
CA GLY A 164 -0.07 24.99 29.03
C GLY A 164 0.60 26.36 29.08
N ASN A 165 -0.16 27.46 29.07
CA ASN A 165 0.36 28.82 29.23
C ASN A 165 -0.09 29.43 30.56
#